data_AF-A0AAD9P4M7-F1
#
_entry.id   AF-A0AAD9P4M7-F1
#
_cell.length_a   1.000
_cell.length_b   1.000
_cell.length_c   1.000
_cell.angle_alpha   90.00
_cell.angle_beta   90.00
_cell.angle_gamma   90.00
#
_symmetry.space_group_name_H-M   'P 1'
#
loop_
_entity.id
_entity.type
_entity.pdbx_description
1 polymer ?
#
loop_
_entity_poly.entity_id
_entity_poly.type
_entity_poly.pdbx_seq_one_letter_code
_entity_poly.pdbx_strand_id
1 'polypeptide(L)'
;MFQMWRRLNREISNIAELFTPWEMRIKKIESHFGTVVASYFTFLRWMLWLNIVLAAITTGVLVVPQLLVSLAHGYTTQEMTEAEKKTGWNLKTLWDFEGYLKHSVLFYGHYGSGDAFSHVAPSYFLTGVAIFVISYVIILRRMATNARQSGALSQDTAYAFSWKLFASWDYKIGNPDTSRTKSAEIATQFRVSKACVGRDQRRFQKMLVFQRAVANVLVTGILASSAYAIYVVVERSRGFEQRLREGKSVSWVEQNEVSIVTSLLTALAPSLFDFIGMMEKYHPRVYLRWQLARIFILYLLNLYTLLIALNNKIQHEVLSMEHNSENTTLSGNSSSQSLVDVGQTQSTVSSVSAATSTASKQRNICWETMIGQEFFKLMVFDLLVTVATILVVDFFRGLFVRRFYPCWFWDLERTFPEYGEFKVAENLLYLVNNQAMVWLGTFFSPALPAFNVFKLVVLMYVRSWAVVVCNLPPEGVFRASRSNNFFYAILVLMLFLVTVPMLYLLLQLPPSTDCGPFRSVTSTARRSLKRRFLLSNIYYFIVSLVT
;
A
#
# COMPACT_ATOMS: atom_id res chain seq x y z
N MET A 1 5.14 -36.25 -36.63
CA MET A 1 5.83 -35.76 -35.41
C MET A 1 5.64 -34.27 -35.16
N PHE A 2 6.00 -33.37 -36.09
CA PHE A 2 5.88 -31.91 -35.90
C PHE A 2 4.44 -31.38 -35.72
N GLN A 3 3.46 -31.94 -36.44
CA GLN A 3 2.03 -31.60 -36.25
C GLN A 3 1.48 -32.10 -34.91
N MET A 4 1.94 -33.26 -34.46
CA MET A 4 1.56 -33.87 -33.18
C MET A 4 2.13 -33.05 -32.02
N TRP A 5 3.38 -32.58 -32.13
CA TRP A 5 4.00 -31.63 -31.20
C TRP A 5 3.24 -30.30 -31.13
N ARG A 6 2.82 -29.73 -32.27
CA ARG A 6 1.99 -28.51 -32.28
C ARG A 6 0.62 -28.70 -31.63
N ARG A 7 -0.02 -29.86 -31.83
CA ARG A 7 -1.28 -30.20 -31.13
C ARG A 7 -1.05 -30.32 -29.63
N LEU A 8 -0.03 -31.07 -29.22
CA LEU A 8 0.29 -31.28 -27.80
C LEU A 8 0.64 -29.96 -27.10
N ASN A 9 1.38 -29.06 -27.77
CA ASN A 9 1.70 -27.74 -27.24
C ASN A 9 0.46 -26.83 -27.15
N ARG A 10 -0.50 -26.97 -28.07
CA ARG A 10 -1.81 -26.29 -27.98
C ARG A 10 -2.63 -26.82 -26.80
N GLU A 11 -2.70 -28.14 -26.61
CA GLU A 11 -3.43 -28.71 -25.48
C GLU A 11 -2.77 -28.36 -24.14
N ILE A 12 -1.44 -28.39 -24.05
CA ILE A 12 -0.72 -27.90 -22.87
C ILE A 12 -1.00 -26.41 -22.64
N SER A 13 -1.03 -25.60 -23.69
CA SER A 13 -1.41 -24.18 -23.55
C SER A 13 -2.85 -24.00 -23.08
N ASN A 14 -3.79 -24.80 -23.58
CA ASN A 14 -5.20 -24.76 -23.16
C ASN A 14 -5.36 -25.21 -21.70
N ILE A 15 -4.64 -26.26 -21.29
CA ILE A 15 -4.61 -26.76 -19.91
C ILE A 15 -3.94 -25.75 -18.99
N ALA A 16 -2.82 -25.14 -19.41
CA ALA A 16 -2.16 -24.08 -18.66
C ALA A 16 -3.07 -22.85 -18.50
N GLU A 17 -3.87 -22.55 -19.52
CA GLU A 17 -4.87 -21.48 -19.47
C GLU A 17 -5.99 -21.79 -18.46
N LEU A 18 -6.41 -23.06 -18.37
CA LEU A 18 -7.38 -23.55 -17.38
C LEU A 18 -6.84 -23.43 -15.95
N PHE A 19 -5.56 -23.73 -15.74
CA PHE A 19 -4.89 -23.62 -14.44
C PHE A 19 -4.47 -22.18 -14.09
N THR A 20 -4.48 -21.26 -15.05
CA THR A 20 -4.17 -19.86 -14.78
C THR A 20 -5.36 -19.24 -14.04
N PRO A 21 -5.17 -18.81 -12.79
CA PRO A 21 -6.30 -18.46 -11.96
C PRO A 21 -6.99 -17.20 -12.50
N TRP A 22 -8.32 -17.25 -12.52
CA TRP A 22 -9.24 -16.22 -12.99
C TRP A 22 -9.17 -15.84 -14.48
N GLU A 23 -8.43 -16.55 -15.33
CA GLU A 23 -8.31 -16.21 -16.77
C GLU A 23 -9.67 -16.12 -17.47
N MET A 24 -10.54 -17.13 -17.30
CA MET A 24 -11.88 -17.10 -17.91
C MET A 24 -12.73 -15.93 -17.43
N ARG A 25 -12.62 -15.56 -16.15
CA ARG A 25 -13.35 -14.44 -15.57
C ARG A 25 -12.87 -13.12 -16.18
N ILE A 26 -11.56 -12.95 -16.33
CA ILE A 26 -10.98 -11.76 -16.96
C ILE A 26 -11.41 -11.66 -18.42
N LYS A 27 -11.35 -12.76 -19.19
CA LYS A 27 -11.83 -12.79 -20.58
C LYS A 27 -13.32 -12.46 -20.70
N LYS A 28 -14.16 -12.93 -19.77
CA LYS A 28 -15.58 -12.58 -19.75
C LYS A 28 -15.78 -11.07 -19.53
N ILE A 29 -15.04 -10.48 -18.60
CA ILE A 29 -15.08 -9.03 -18.36
C ILE A 29 -14.55 -8.26 -19.56
N GLU A 30 -13.47 -8.71 -20.19
CA GLU A 30 -12.92 -8.13 -21.41
C GLU A 30 -13.94 -8.10 -22.55
N SER A 31 -14.71 -9.18 -22.71
CA SER A 31 -15.76 -9.27 -23.73
C SER A 31 -16.92 -8.32 -23.51
N HIS A 32 -17.25 -7.97 -22.26
CA HIS A 32 -18.40 -7.09 -21.93
C HIS A 32 -18.00 -5.62 -21.80
N PHE A 33 -16.84 -5.35 -21.20
CA PHE A 33 -16.39 -4.01 -20.81
C PHE A 33 -15.16 -3.52 -21.59
N GLY A 34 -14.57 -4.39 -22.41
CA GLY A 34 -13.40 -4.07 -23.23
C GLY A 34 -12.05 -4.28 -22.52
N THR A 35 -11.00 -4.12 -23.32
CA THR A 35 -9.59 -4.37 -22.95
C THR A 35 -9.06 -3.46 -21.83
N VAL A 36 -9.64 -2.26 -21.66
CA VAL A 36 -9.20 -1.29 -20.63
C VAL A 36 -9.59 -1.75 -19.24
N VAL A 37 -10.80 -2.28 -19.07
CA VAL A 37 -11.26 -2.82 -17.78
C VAL A 37 -10.54 -4.14 -17.49
N ALA A 38 -10.33 -4.98 -18.50
CA ALA A 38 -9.56 -6.22 -18.37
C ALA A 38 -8.09 -5.98 -17.95
N SER A 39 -7.48 -4.85 -18.33
CA SER A 39 -6.11 -4.55 -17.96
C SER A 39 -5.93 -4.29 -16.46
N TYR A 40 -6.96 -3.78 -15.77
CA TYR A 40 -6.99 -3.70 -14.30
C TYR A 40 -6.86 -5.08 -13.66
N PHE A 41 -7.70 -6.04 -14.05
CA PHE A 41 -7.68 -7.38 -13.45
C PHE A 41 -6.43 -8.16 -13.83
N THR A 42 -5.90 -7.95 -15.04
CA THR A 42 -4.60 -8.49 -15.45
C THR A 42 -3.47 -7.93 -14.58
N PHE A 43 -3.48 -6.64 -14.28
CA PHE A 43 -2.51 -6.02 -13.38
C PHE A 43 -2.69 -6.53 -11.94
N LEU A 44 -3.93 -6.62 -11.44
CA LEU A 44 -4.24 -7.18 -10.12
C LEU A 44 -3.70 -8.61 -9.94
N ARG A 45 -3.91 -9.47 -10.94
CA ARG A 45 -3.35 -10.83 -10.94
C ARG A 45 -1.82 -10.82 -10.97
N TRP A 46 -1.21 -9.92 -11.72
CA TRP A 46 0.25 -9.79 -11.73
C TRP A 46 0.80 -9.32 -10.38
N MET A 47 0.12 -8.36 -9.72
CA MET A 47 0.44 -7.93 -8.37
C MET A 47 0.30 -9.05 -7.34
N LEU A 48 -0.70 -9.93 -7.50
CA LEU A 48 -0.85 -11.13 -6.68
C LEU A 48 0.40 -12.02 -6.79
N TRP A 49 0.86 -12.32 -8.01
CA TRP A 49 2.08 -13.11 -8.23
C TRP A 49 3.33 -12.46 -7.62
N LEU A 50 3.47 -11.13 -7.75
CA LEU A 50 4.56 -10.40 -7.09
C LEU A 50 4.52 -10.62 -5.57
N ASN A 51 3.35 -10.49 -4.94
CA ASN A 51 3.22 -10.70 -3.50
C ASN A 51 3.40 -12.16 -3.07
N ILE A 52 3.03 -13.14 -3.90
CA ILE A 52 3.32 -14.56 -3.66
C ILE A 52 4.84 -14.79 -3.64
N VAL A 53 5.58 -14.20 -4.57
CA VAL A 53 7.06 -14.29 -4.59
C VAL A 53 7.64 -13.65 -3.33
N LEU A 54 7.18 -12.47 -2.92
CA LEU A 54 7.64 -11.81 -1.70
C LEU A 54 7.30 -12.63 -0.43
N ALA A 55 6.11 -13.20 -0.37
CA ALA A 55 5.68 -14.08 0.72
C ALA A 55 6.51 -15.37 0.77
N ALA A 56 6.83 -15.96 -0.39
CA ALA A 56 7.66 -17.15 -0.46
C ALA A 56 9.10 -16.87 0.02
N ILE A 57 9.68 -15.73 -0.34
CA ILE A 57 11.02 -15.32 0.12
C ILE A 57 11.03 -15.11 1.63
N THR A 58 10.11 -14.31 2.16
CA THR A 58 10.01 -14.03 3.61
C THR A 58 9.73 -15.30 4.41
N THR A 59 8.81 -16.14 3.95
CA THR A 59 8.47 -17.40 4.63
C THR A 59 9.64 -18.39 4.56
N GLY A 60 10.23 -18.58 3.39
CA GLY A 60 11.30 -19.56 3.18
C GLY A 60 12.62 -19.19 3.86
N VAL A 61 12.98 -17.90 3.89
CA VAL A 61 14.26 -17.45 4.46
C VAL A 61 14.16 -17.09 5.94
N LEU A 62 13.02 -16.54 6.39
CA LEU A 62 12.87 -16.07 7.78
C LEU A 62 12.02 -17.01 8.62
N VAL A 63 10.79 -17.30 8.18
CA VAL A 63 9.81 -18.02 9.02
C VAL A 63 10.19 -19.49 9.18
N VAL A 64 10.49 -20.20 8.09
CA VAL A 64 10.77 -21.65 8.11
C VAL A 64 12.01 -21.97 8.93
N PRO A 65 13.18 -21.32 8.73
CA PRO A 65 14.37 -21.61 9.53
C PRO A 65 14.15 -21.30 11.01
N GLN A 66 13.44 -20.21 11.32
CA GLN A 66 13.13 -19.84 12.71
C GLN A 66 12.27 -20.92 13.40
N LEU A 67 11.24 -21.43 12.72
CA LEU A 67 10.37 -22.48 13.27
C LEU A 67 11.13 -23.80 13.44
N LEU A 68 11.96 -24.20 12.47
CA LEU A 68 12.74 -25.43 12.56
C LEU A 68 13.75 -25.40 13.71
N VAL A 69 14.47 -24.28 13.89
CA VAL A 69 15.44 -24.13 14.97
C VAL A 69 14.74 -24.04 16.33
N SER A 70 13.60 -23.36 16.42
CA SER A 70 12.79 -23.28 17.65
C SER A 70 12.26 -24.66 18.07
N LEU A 71 11.80 -25.48 17.11
CA LEU A 71 11.38 -26.87 17.37
C LEU A 71 12.55 -27.75 17.82
N ALA A 72 13.73 -27.59 17.21
CA ALA A 72 14.89 -28.44 17.50
C ALA A 72 15.53 -28.18 18.88
N HIS A 73 15.54 -26.92 19.33
CA HIS A 73 16.22 -26.54 20.57
C HIS A 73 15.27 -26.25 21.74
N GLY A 74 13.95 -26.35 21.56
CA GLY A 74 12.96 -26.15 22.62
C GLY A 74 12.91 -24.73 23.20
N TYR A 75 13.59 -23.76 22.60
CA TYR A 75 13.56 -22.37 23.04
C TYR A 75 12.25 -21.72 22.58
N THR A 76 11.40 -21.37 23.55
CA THR A 76 10.33 -20.40 23.36
C THR A 76 10.94 -19.00 23.42
N THR A 77 10.80 -18.26 22.33
CA THR A 77 11.06 -16.82 22.32
C THR A 77 10.24 -16.14 23.41
N GLN A 78 10.87 -15.20 24.12
CA GLN A 78 10.36 -14.36 25.21
C GLN A 78 9.05 -14.88 25.87
N GLU A 79 9.17 -15.66 26.94
CA GLU A 79 8.02 -16.25 27.63
C GLU A 79 6.96 -15.20 28.00
N MET A 80 5.70 -15.48 27.65
CA MET A 80 4.57 -14.63 28.03
C MET A 80 4.37 -14.63 29.54
N THR A 81 4.01 -13.47 30.09
CA THR A 81 3.67 -13.34 31.50
C THR A 81 2.37 -14.10 31.78
N GLU A 82 2.21 -14.71 32.96
CA GLU A 82 0.98 -15.46 33.32
C GLU A 82 -0.31 -14.62 33.23
N ALA A 83 -0.21 -13.30 33.43
CA ALA A 83 -1.32 -12.36 33.22
C ALA A 83 -1.68 -12.17 31.73
N GLU A 84 -0.69 -12.20 30.83
CA GLU A 84 -0.89 -12.07 29.39
C GLU A 84 -1.49 -13.36 28.80
N LYS A 85 -1.10 -14.53 29.33
CA LYS A 85 -1.66 -15.83 28.91
C LYS A 85 -3.16 -15.90 29.18
N LYS A 86 -3.63 -15.45 30.35
CA LYS A 86 -5.06 -15.43 30.71
C LYS A 86 -5.91 -14.56 29.78
N THR A 87 -5.34 -13.48 29.26
CA THR A 87 -6.03 -12.52 28.38
C THR A 87 -5.76 -12.81 26.90
N GLY A 88 -4.86 -13.75 26.58
CA GLY A 88 -4.28 -13.90 25.25
C GLY A 88 -5.28 -14.28 24.15
N TRP A 89 -6.42 -14.88 24.48
CA TRP A 89 -7.47 -15.26 23.53
C TRP A 89 -8.66 -14.30 23.46
N ASN A 90 -8.63 -13.18 24.19
CA ASN A 90 -9.70 -12.20 24.13
C ASN A 90 -9.75 -11.53 22.74
N LEU A 91 -10.96 -11.36 22.20
CA LEU A 91 -11.17 -10.76 20.87
C LEU A 91 -10.54 -9.36 20.75
N LYS A 92 -10.63 -8.56 21.82
CA LYS A 92 -10.00 -7.23 21.87
C LYS A 92 -8.47 -7.31 21.74
N THR A 93 -7.84 -8.21 22.50
CA THR A 93 -6.39 -8.44 22.49
C THR A 93 -5.91 -9.00 21.15
N LEU A 94 -6.69 -9.90 20.53
CA LEU A 94 -6.40 -10.43 19.20
C LEU A 94 -6.52 -9.35 18.12
N TRP A 95 -7.53 -8.47 18.19
CA TRP A 95 -7.71 -7.36 17.26
C TRP A 95 -6.56 -6.35 17.35
N ASP A 96 -6.06 -6.11 18.55
CA ASP A 96 -4.91 -5.25 18.77
C ASP A 96 -3.56 -5.90 18.41
N PHE A 97 -3.59 -7.17 17.98
CA PHE A 97 -2.41 -8.00 17.73
C PHE A 97 -1.50 -8.15 18.95
N GLU A 98 -2.10 -8.09 20.14
CA GLU A 98 -1.44 -8.31 21.43
C GLU A 98 -1.59 -9.78 21.89
N GLY A 99 -1.01 -10.11 23.05
CA GLY A 99 -1.05 -11.47 23.59
C GLY A 99 -0.29 -12.47 22.71
N TYR A 100 -0.94 -13.57 22.30
CA TYR A 100 -0.29 -14.62 21.51
C TYR A 100 0.18 -14.13 20.13
N LEU A 101 -0.53 -13.18 19.51
CA LEU A 101 -0.16 -12.68 18.19
C LEU A 101 1.11 -11.83 18.23
N LYS A 102 1.33 -11.05 19.29
CA LYS A 102 2.56 -10.26 19.50
C LYS A 102 3.81 -11.13 19.53
N HIS A 103 3.70 -12.32 20.12
CA HIS A 103 4.78 -13.30 20.22
C HIS A 103 4.80 -14.30 19.06
N SER A 104 4.06 -14.05 17.98
CA SER A 104 4.04 -14.90 16.79
C SER A 104 5.09 -14.48 15.76
N VAL A 105 5.42 -15.39 14.83
CA VAL A 105 6.32 -15.15 13.67
C VAL A 105 5.89 -13.99 12.77
N LEU A 106 4.68 -13.47 12.98
CA LEU A 106 4.13 -12.31 12.28
C LEU A 106 5.00 -11.06 12.49
N PHE A 107 5.54 -10.88 13.70
CA PHE A 107 6.18 -9.63 14.10
C PHE A 107 7.69 -9.79 14.36
N TYR A 108 8.40 -8.67 14.15
CA TYR A 108 9.83 -8.53 14.39
C TYR A 108 10.30 -9.07 15.76
N GLY A 109 9.53 -8.80 16.82
CA GLY A 109 9.91 -9.14 18.20
C GLY A 109 10.02 -10.63 18.48
N HIS A 110 9.39 -11.49 17.67
CA HIS A 110 9.50 -12.94 17.80
C HIS A 110 10.89 -13.46 17.41
N TYR A 111 11.59 -12.79 16.50
CA TYR A 111 12.90 -13.23 16.04
C TYR A 111 13.96 -12.87 17.08
N GLY A 112 14.37 -13.84 17.89
CA GLY A 112 15.35 -13.65 18.98
C GLY A 112 16.80 -13.85 18.54
N SER A 113 17.73 -13.28 19.31
CA SER A 113 19.17 -13.53 19.18
C SER A 113 19.67 -14.44 20.30
N GLY A 114 20.19 -15.60 19.94
CA GLY A 114 20.97 -16.51 20.80
C GLY A 114 22.11 -17.11 19.98
N ASP A 115 23.00 -17.89 20.59
CA ASP A 115 24.18 -18.45 19.88
C ASP A 115 23.78 -19.34 18.69
N ALA A 116 22.69 -20.10 18.83
CA ALA A 116 22.10 -20.89 17.73
C ALA A 116 21.43 -20.01 16.63
N PHE A 117 21.17 -18.73 16.91
CA PHE A 117 20.48 -17.78 16.05
C PHE A 117 21.39 -16.63 15.56
N SER A 118 22.70 -16.78 15.65
CA SER A 118 23.69 -15.76 15.22
C SER A 118 23.48 -15.32 13.76
N HIS A 119 22.98 -16.20 12.90
CA HIS A 119 22.69 -15.91 11.49
C HIS A 119 21.32 -15.25 11.22
N VAL A 120 20.43 -15.12 12.22
CA VAL A 120 19.09 -14.53 12.03
C VAL A 120 19.15 -13.03 11.78
N ALA A 121 20.03 -12.30 12.47
CA ALA A 121 20.19 -10.86 12.30
C ALA A 121 20.66 -10.44 10.89
N PRO A 122 21.76 -10.99 10.34
CA PRO A 122 22.17 -10.66 8.97
C PRO A 122 21.17 -11.18 7.92
N SER A 123 20.56 -12.35 8.10
CA SER A 123 19.58 -12.88 7.15
C SER A 123 18.30 -12.03 7.10
N TYR A 124 17.84 -11.52 8.25
CA TYR A 124 16.70 -10.61 8.31
C TYR A 124 16.97 -9.32 7.52
N PHE A 125 18.12 -8.69 7.74
CA PHE A 125 18.49 -7.46 7.03
C PHE A 125 18.67 -7.69 5.53
N LEU A 126 19.38 -8.75 5.15
CA LEU A 126 19.64 -9.07 3.75
C LEU A 126 18.34 -9.43 3.01
N THR A 127 17.42 -10.13 3.68
CA THR A 127 16.08 -10.42 3.13
C THR A 127 15.30 -9.14 2.89
N GLY A 128 15.33 -8.18 3.82
CA GLY A 128 14.72 -6.87 3.64
C GLY A 128 15.25 -6.13 2.39
N VAL A 129 16.57 -6.06 2.22
CA VAL A 129 17.19 -5.45 1.03
C VAL A 129 16.85 -6.23 -0.24
N ALA A 130 16.91 -7.56 -0.19
CA ALA A 130 16.61 -8.43 -1.33
C ALA A 130 15.17 -8.25 -1.82
N ILE A 131 14.19 -8.08 -0.92
CA ILE A 131 12.79 -7.81 -1.29
C ILE A 131 12.66 -6.56 -2.15
N PHE A 132 13.34 -5.46 -1.78
CA PHE A 132 13.33 -4.22 -2.57
C PHE A 132 14.01 -4.40 -3.93
N VAL A 133 15.21 -5.01 -3.96
CA VAL A 133 15.97 -5.23 -5.21
C VAL A 133 15.22 -6.15 -6.16
N ILE A 134 14.72 -7.28 -5.67
CA ILE A 134 13.94 -8.25 -6.46
C ILE A 134 12.66 -7.58 -6.98
N SER A 135 11.96 -6.81 -6.16
CA SER A 135 10.80 -6.03 -6.60
C SER A 135 11.16 -5.09 -7.75
N TYR A 136 12.26 -4.33 -7.61
CA TYR A 136 12.72 -3.39 -8.63
C TYR A 136 13.01 -4.10 -9.96
N VAL A 137 13.76 -5.20 -9.91
CA VAL A 137 14.11 -6.00 -11.10
C VAL A 137 12.87 -6.60 -11.76
N ILE A 138 11.95 -7.20 -10.99
CA ILE A 138 10.72 -7.80 -11.52
C ILE A 138 9.85 -6.74 -12.22
N ILE A 139 9.64 -5.58 -11.59
CA ILE A 139 8.82 -4.51 -12.17
C ILE A 139 9.48 -3.94 -13.43
N LEU A 140 10.78 -3.65 -13.39
CA LEU A 140 11.51 -3.12 -14.55
C LEU A 140 11.49 -4.10 -15.73
N ARG A 141 11.72 -5.39 -15.48
CA ARG A 141 11.63 -6.42 -16.53
C ARG A 141 10.24 -6.44 -17.14
N ARG A 142 9.18 -6.41 -16.31
CA ARG A 142 7.80 -6.40 -16.79
C ARG A 142 7.49 -5.15 -17.63
N MET A 143 7.93 -3.98 -17.18
CA MET A 143 7.78 -2.72 -17.91
C MET A 143 8.52 -2.76 -19.25
N ALA A 144 9.76 -3.25 -19.28
CA ALA A 144 10.57 -3.35 -20.50
C ALA A 144 9.94 -4.30 -21.53
N THR A 145 9.45 -5.46 -21.10
CA THR A 145 8.73 -6.40 -21.99
C THR A 145 7.49 -5.77 -22.59
N ASN A 146 6.69 -5.08 -21.78
CA ASN A 146 5.47 -4.41 -22.24
C ASN A 146 5.77 -3.19 -23.14
N ALA A 147 6.89 -2.49 -22.92
CA ALA A 147 7.38 -1.41 -23.79
C ALA A 147 7.76 -1.92 -25.18
N ARG A 148 8.46 -3.06 -25.27
CA ARG A 148 8.83 -3.68 -26.55
C ARG A 148 7.60 -4.08 -27.38
N GLN A 149 6.55 -4.59 -26.73
CA GLN A 149 5.29 -4.95 -27.40
C GLN A 149 4.48 -3.71 -27.84
N SER A 150 4.63 -2.57 -27.17
CA SER A 150 3.84 -1.35 -27.43
C SER A 150 4.54 -0.36 -28.38
N GLY A 151 5.86 -0.46 -28.56
CA GLY A 151 6.66 0.45 -29.39
C GLY A 151 6.29 0.47 -30.88
N ALA A 152 5.67 -0.60 -31.39
CA ALA A 152 5.18 -0.65 -32.77
C ALA A 152 3.90 0.20 -33.01
N LEU A 153 3.17 0.60 -31.96
CA LEU A 153 1.88 1.31 -32.07
C LEU A 153 1.96 2.83 -31.85
N SER A 154 3.13 3.39 -31.53
CA SER A 154 3.25 4.83 -31.17
C SER A 154 3.12 5.79 -32.35
N GLN A 155 3.33 5.35 -33.59
CA GLN A 155 3.25 6.17 -34.79
C GLN A 155 1.81 6.54 -35.21
N ASP A 156 0.79 5.77 -34.80
CA ASP A 156 -0.61 5.98 -35.22
C ASP A 156 -1.24 7.31 -34.76
N THR A 157 -0.72 7.94 -33.69
CA THR A 157 -1.26 9.22 -33.20
C THR A 157 -0.69 10.45 -33.90
N ALA A 158 0.39 10.32 -34.66
CA ALA A 158 1.02 11.44 -35.37
C ALA A 158 0.14 11.96 -36.52
N TYR A 159 -0.73 11.09 -37.07
CA TYR A 159 -1.52 11.37 -38.28
C TYR A 159 -3.03 11.37 -38.01
N ALA A 160 -3.48 11.88 -36.85
CA ALA A 160 -4.90 11.87 -36.47
C ALA A 160 -5.80 12.59 -37.50
N PHE A 161 -5.30 13.63 -38.15
CA PHE A 161 -6.02 14.33 -39.22
C PHE A 161 -6.02 13.53 -40.52
N SER A 162 -4.91 12.88 -40.86
CA SER A 162 -4.80 12.03 -42.05
C SER A 162 -5.70 10.80 -41.94
N TRP A 163 -5.75 10.13 -40.77
CA TRP A 163 -6.68 9.02 -40.52
C TRP A 163 -8.14 9.43 -40.57
N LYS A 164 -8.49 10.60 -40.03
CA LYS A 164 -9.84 11.13 -40.20
C LYS A 164 -10.15 11.42 -41.68
N LEU A 165 -9.22 12.02 -42.41
CA LEU A 165 -9.39 12.31 -43.84
C LEU A 165 -9.61 11.02 -44.65
N PHE A 166 -8.70 10.05 -44.53
CA PHE A 166 -8.78 8.79 -45.28
C PHE A 166 -9.99 7.92 -44.89
N ALA A 167 -10.38 7.90 -43.61
CA ALA A 167 -11.56 7.17 -43.16
C ALA A 167 -12.88 7.90 -43.46
N SER A 168 -12.86 9.24 -43.61
CA SER A 168 -14.04 10.04 -43.96
C SER A 168 -14.40 10.01 -45.45
N TRP A 169 -13.46 9.59 -46.30
CA TRP A 169 -13.65 9.50 -47.74
C TRP A 169 -14.38 8.21 -48.12
N ASP A 170 -15.42 8.33 -48.93
CA ASP A 170 -16.11 7.16 -49.49
C ASP A 170 -15.55 6.86 -50.89
N TYR A 171 -14.89 5.71 -51.01
CA TYR A 171 -14.23 5.27 -52.24
C TYR A 171 -15.19 4.70 -53.29
N LYS A 172 -16.49 4.59 -53.00
CA LYS A 172 -17.51 4.12 -53.94
C LYS A 172 -18.17 5.25 -54.73
N ILE A 173 -17.77 6.50 -54.52
CA ILE A 173 -18.34 7.67 -55.22
C ILE A 173 -17.85 7.69 -56.68
N GLY A 174 -18.76 7.42 -57.62
CA GLY A 174 -18.51 7.56 -59.06
C GLY A 174 -18.98 8.88 -59.68
N ASN A 175 -19.86 9.63 -58.99
CA ASN A 175 -20.41 10.88 -59.49
C ASN A 175 -19.55 12.10 -59.08
N PRO A 176 -19.12 12.96 -60.03
CA PRO A 176 -18.29 14.13 -59.74
C PRO A 176 -18.97 15.15 -58.80
N ASP A 177 -20.29 15.30 -58.84
CA ASP A 177 -21.01 16.27 -58.01
C ASP A 177 -21.08 15.82 -56.54
N THR A 178 -21.25 14.52 -56.31
CA THR A 178 -21.21 13.91 -54.97
C THR A 178 -19.81 14.00 -54.36
N SER A 179 -18.75 13.84 -55.17
CA SER A 179 -17.36 13.99 -54.74
C SER A 179 -17.05 15.42 -54.25
N ARG A 180 -17.53 16.44 -54.99
CA ARG A 180 -17.40 17.85 -54.57
C ARG A 180 -18.15 18.13 -53.27
N THR A 181 -19.35 17.58 -53.13
CA THR A 181 -20.16 17.73 -51.90
C THR A 181 -19.46 17.08 -50.71
N LYS A 182 -18.91 15.88 -50.87
CA LYS A 182 -18.17 15.16 -49.82
C LYS A 182 -16.87 15.86 -49.41
N SER A 183 -16.12 16.39 -50.37
CA SER A 183 -14.90 17.14 -50.07
C SER A 183 -15.18 18.46 -49.34
N ALA A 184 -16.27 19.15 -49.70
CA ALA A 184 -16.75 20.33 -48.98
C ALA A 184 -17.17 19.98 -47.54
N GLU A 185 -17.90 18.89 -47.32
CA GLU A 185 -18.28 18.39 -46.00
C GLU A 185 -17.04 18.17 -45.12
N ILE A 186 -16.06 17.41 -45.60
CA ILE A 186 -14.81 17.13 -44.87
C ILE A 186 -14.05 18.44 -44.57
N ALA A 187 -13.96 19.35 -45.54
CA ALA A 187 -13.32 20.65 -45.34
C ALA A 187 -14.05 21.51 -44.29
N THR A 188 -15.38 21.49 -44.27
CA THR A 188 -16.16 22.17 -43.23
C THR A 188 -15.96 21.53 -41.86
N GLN A 189 -15.91 20.21 -41.75
CA GLN A 189 -15.67 19.51 -40.49
C GLN A 189 -14.32 19.90 -39.86
N PHE A 190 -13.29 20.05 -40.69
CA PHE A 190 -11.97 20.51 -40.25
C PHE A 190 -11.93 22.01 -39.93
N ARG A 191 -12.61 22.86 -40.71
CA ARG A 191 -12.75 24.28 -40.42
C ARG A 191 -13.50 24.52 -39.11
N VAL A 192 -14.60 23.82 -38.88
CA VAL A 192 -15.38 23.86 -37.63
C VAL A 192 -14.51 23.38 -36.47
N SER A 193 -13.79 22.26 -36.61
CA SER A 193 -12.89 21.77 -35.55
C SER A 193 -11.81 22.79 -35.16
N LYS A 194 -11.27 23.56 -36.10
CA LYS A 194 -10.31 24.65 -35.80
C LYS A 194 -10.98 25.93 -35.29
N ALA A 195 -12.11 26.33 -35.87
CA ALA A 195 -12.78 27.58 -35.58
C ALA A 195 -13.53 27.55 -34.23
N CYS A 196 -14.14 26.43 -33.87
CA CYS A 196 -14.82 26.23 -32.58
C CYS A 196 -13.81 26.35 -31.41
N VAL A 197 -12.61 25.78 -31.57
CA VAL A 197 -11.51 25.89 -30.59
C VAL A 197 -11.04 27.35 -30.39
N GLY A 198 -11.07 28.17 -31.44
CA GLY A 198 -10.58 29.55 -31.37
C GLY A 198 -11.59 30.58 -30.86
N ARG A 199 -12.89 30.38 -31.09
CA ARG A 199 -13.93 31.41 -30.92
C ARG A 199 -14.62 31.36 -29.54
N ASP A 200 -14.79 30.18 -28.94
CA ASP A 200 -15.37 30.02 -27.60
C ASP A 200 -14.40 30.35 -26.46
N GLN A 201 -13.09 30.23 -26.72
CA GLN A 201 -12.05 30.41 -25.72
C GLN A 201 -12.13 31.81 -25.08
N ARG A 202 -12.17 32.91 -25.86
CA ARG A 202 -11.90 34.27 -25.34
C ARG A 202 -12.94 34.86 -24.38
N ARG A 203 -14.24 34.55 -24.54
CA ARG A 203 -15.30 35.11 -23.68
C ARG A 203 -15.47 34.35 -22.36
N PHE A 204 -15.26 33.03 -22.38
CA PHE A 204 -15.34 32.19 -21.19
C PHE A 204 -14.01 32.05 -20.43
N GLN A 205 -12.88 32.51 -20.99
CA GLN A 205 -11.55 32.37 -20.36
C GLN A 205 -11.48 32.94 -18.94
N LYS A 206 -11.99 34.15 -18.67
CA LYS A 206 -11.90 34.75 -17.33
C LYS A 206 -12.70 33.96 -16.28
N MET A 207 -13.91 33.53 -16.62
CA MET A 207 -14.75 32.69 -15.75
C MET A 207 -14.17 31.28 -15.57
N LEU A 208 -13.64 30.67 -16.63
CA LEU A 208 -12.98 29.36 -16.57
C LEU A 208 -11.68 29.39 -15.78
N VAL A 209 -10.89 30.46 -15.89
CA VAL A 209 -9.67 30.67 -15.10
C VAL A 209 -10.03 30.82 -13.62
N PHE A 210 -11.07 31.59 -13.31
CA PHE A 210 -11.57 31.71 -11.94
C PHE A 210 -12.06 30.36 -11.39
N GLN A 211 -12.88 29.62 -12.13
CA GLN A 211 -13.35 28.29 -11.73
C GLN A 211 -12.19 27.29 -11.51
N ARG A 212 -11.17 27.34 -12.37
CA ARG A 212 -9.96 26.52 -12.21
C ARG A 212 -9.10 26.95 -11.03
N ALA A 213 -9.01 28.25 -10.74
CA ALA A 213 -8.30 28.75 -9.57
C ALA A 213 -8.99 28.25 -8.30
N VAL A 214 -10.32 28.37 -8.21
CA VAL A 214 -11.12 27.86 -7.10
C VAL A 214 -10.94 26.34 -6.96
N ALA A 215 -11.05 25.58 -8.05
CA ALA A 215 -10.88 24.13 -8.02
C ALA A 215 -9.48 23.71 -7.52
N ASN A 216 -8.41 24.35 -8.00
CA ASN A 216 -7.05 24.07 -7.54
C ASN A 216 -6.84 24.45 -6.06
N VAL A 217 -7.46 25.54 -5.58
CA VAL A 217 -7.43 25.91 -4.15
C VAL A 217 -8.18 24.88 -3.30
N LEU A 218 -9.29 24.32 -3.79
CA LEU A 218 -9.98 23.24 -3.10
C LEU A 218 -9.15 21.96 -3.08
N VAL A 219 -8.47 21.62 -4.18
CA VAL A 219 -7.57 20.45 -4.25
C VAL A 219 -6.42 20.59 -3.26
N THR A 220 -5.75 21.75 -3.22
CA THR A 220 -4.66 21.98 -2.25
C THR A 220 -5.17 22.00 -0.82
N GLY A 221 -6.37 22.55 -0.57
CA GLY A 221 -7.03 22.49 0.72
C GLY A 221 -7.31 21.06 1.18
N ILE A 222 -7.82 20.19 0.30
CA ILE A 222 -8.04 18.78 0.61
C ILE A 222 -6.71 18.07 0.91
N LEU A 223 -5.68 18.27 0.09
CA LEU A 223 -4.34 17.69 0.33
C LEU A 223 -3.72 18.15 1.67
N ALA A 224 -3.84 19.44 2.01
CA ALA A 224 -3.35 19.95 3.28
C ALA A 224 -4.16 19.40 4.47
N SER A 225 -5.49 19.35 4.33
CA SER A 225 -6.38 18.80 5.37
C SER A 225 -6.13 17.31 5.61
N SER A 226 -5.81 16.55 4.56
CA SER A 226 -5.54 15.11 4.64
C SER A 226 -4.26 14.84 5.44
N ALA A 227 -3.20 15.59 5.15
CA ALA A 227 -1.93 15.50 5.88
C ALA A 227 -2.09 15.96 7.34
N TYR A 228 -2.77 17.09 7.57
CA TYR A 228 -3.01 17.59 8.92
C TYR A 228 -3.83 16.61 9.76
N ALA A 229 -4.88 16.02 9.19
CA ALA A 229 -5.70 15.02 9.88
C ALA A 229 -4.88 13.81 10.34
N ILE A 230 -4.03 13.25 9.46
CA ILE A 230 -3.14 12.12 9.83
C ILE A 230 -2.17 12.52 10.93
N TYR A 231 -1.54 13.70 10.83
CA TYR A 231 -0.61 14.17 11.86
C TYR A 231 -1.29 14.29 13.24
N VAL A 232 -2.46 14.93 13.30
CA VAL A 232 -3.22 15.12 14.55
C VAL A 232 -3.67 13.78 15.13
N VAL A 233 -4.18 12.87 14.29
CA VAL A 233 -4.64 11.56 14.74
C VAL A 233 -3.49 10.71 15.28
N VAL A 234 -2.31 10.78 14.67
CA VAL A 234 -1.12 10.09 15.18
C VAL A 234 -0.65 10.70 16.51
N GLU A 235 -0.65 12.03 16.63
CA GLU A 235 -0.28 12.70 17.90
C GLU A 235 -1.26 12.32 19.02
N ARG A 236 -2.56 12.29 18.72
CA ARG A 236 -3.61 11.90 19.66
C ARG A 236 -3.52 10.44 20.08
N SER A 237 -3.19 9.54 19.14
CA SER A 237 -2.92 8.12 19.41
C SER A 237 -1.84 7.93 20.48
N ARG A 238 -0.81 8.79 20.52
CA ARG A 238 0.22 8.73 21.57
C ARG A 238 -0.35 8.95 22.97
N GLY A 239 -1.17 9.99 23.11
CA GLY A 239 -1.82 10.32 24.38
C GLY A 239 -2.72 9.19 24.87
N PHE A 240 -3.35 8.45 23.96
CA PHE A 240 -4.19 7.31 24.31
C PHE A 240 -3.41 6.11 24.81
N GLU A 241 -2.28 5.79 24.19
CA GLU A 241 -1.40 4.73 24.66
C GLU A 241 -0.78 5.03 26.01
N GLN A 242 -0.43 6.30 26.28
CA GLN A 242 0.02 6.71 27.61
C GLN A 242 -1.07 6.50 28.68
N ARG A 243 -2.32 6.88 28.39
CA ARG A 243 -3.45 6.61 29.30
C ARG A 243 -3.69 5.12 29.52
N LEU A 244 -3.48 4.31 28.49
CA LEU A 244 -3.57 2.86 28.59
C LEU A 244 -2.48 2.30 29.53
N ARG A 245 -1.25 2.83 29.46
CA ARG A 245 -0.15 2.49 30.39
C ARG A 245 -0.46 2.88 31.84
N GLU A 246 -1.19 3.97 32.04
CA GLU A 246 -1.68 4.39 33.36
C GLU A 246 -2.87 3.54 33.88
N GLY A 247 -3.32 2.53 33.13
CA GLY A 247 -4.40 1.64 33.54
C GLY A 247 -5.80 2.21 33.36
N LYS A 248 -5.96 3.32 32.61
CA LYS A 248 -7.27 3.89 32.29
C LYS A 248 -7.89 3.15 31.09
N SER A 249 -9.21 2.92 31.14
CA SER A 249 -9.94 2.28 30.05
C SER A 249 -10.07 3.22 28.84
N VAL A 250 -9.58 2.80 27.68
CA VAL A 250 -9.68 3.51 26.40
C VAL A 250 -10.70 2.80 25.49
N SER A 251 -11.47 3.58 24.72
CA SER A 251 -12.46 3.06 23.77
C SER A 251 -11.79 2.37 22.56
N TRP A 252 -12.46 1.40 21.96
CA TRP A 252 -11.95 0.67 20.79
C TRP A 252 -11.72 1.58 19.57
N VAL A 253 -12.59 2.58 19.37
CA VAL A 253 -12.45 3.54 18.27
C VAL A 253 -11.23 4.44 18.46
N GLU A 254 -10.96 4.84 19.70
CA GLU A 254 -9.80 5.67 20.05
C GLU A 254 -8.48 4.92 19.78
N GLN A 255 -8.42 3.62 20.04
CA GLN A 255 -7.23 2.79 19.78
C GLN A 255 -6.95 2.59 18.29
N ASN A 256 -7.99 2.60 17.45
CA ASN A 256 -7.88 2.33 16.01
C ASN A 256 -8.05 3.60 15.14
N GLU A 257 -8.05 4.79 15.75
CA GLU A 257 -8.35 6.07 15.07
C GLU A 257 -7.42 6.30 13.87
N VAL A 258 -6.11 6.03 14.01
CA VAL A 258 -5.11 6.18 12.93
C VAL A 258 -5.47 5.33 11.72
N SER A 259 -5.79 4.05 11.97
CA SER A 259 -6.12 3.11 10.89
C SER A 259 -7.44 3.47 10.20
N ILE A 260 -8.47 3.79 10.99
CA ILE A 260 -9.79 4.15 10.47
C ILE A 260 -9.71 5.42 9.62
N VAL A 261 -9.11 6.49 10.14
CA VAL A 261 -9.04 7.79 9.45
C VAL A 261 -8.20 7.66 8.18
N THR A 262 -7.05 6.98 8.23
CA THR A 262 -6.17 6.82 7.06
C THR A 262 -6.85 6.01 5.96
N SER A 263 -7.52 4.90 6.30
CA SER A 263 -8.27 4.09 5.33
C SER A 263 -9.46 4.85 4.74
N LEU A 264 -10.21 5.59 5.56
CA LEU A 264 -11.35 6.38 5.09
C LEU A 264 -10.91 7.50 4.16
N LEU A 265 -9.84 8.20 4.51
CA LEU A 265 -9.25 9.27 3.70
C LEU A 265 -8.76 8.74 2.34
N THR A 266 -8.15 7.55 2.34
CA THR A 266 -7.68 6.88 1.11
C THR A 266 -8.86 6.46 0.21
N ALA A 267 -9.99 6.07 0.81
CA ALA A 267 -11.19 5.66 0.07
C ALA A 267 -12.03 6.84 -0.46
N LEU A 268 -12.22 7.90 0.33
CA LEU A 268 -13.15 9.00 0.01
C LEU A 268 -12.53 10.14 -0.80
N ALA A 269 -11.24 10.43 -0.60
CA ALA A 269 -10.61 11.58 -1.25
C ALA A 269 -10.59 11.53 -2.80
N PRO A 270 -10.39 10.37 -3.46
CA PRO A 270 -10.52 10.28 -4.92
C PRO A 270 -11.90 10.72 -5.42
N SER A 271 -12.97 10.35 -4.71
CA SER A 271 -14.34 10.73 -5.04
C SER A 271 -14.59 12.24 -4.89
N LEU A 272 -13.98 12.88 -3.88
CA LEU A 272 -14.03 14.33 -3.73
C LEU A 272 -13.29 15.04 -4.86
N PHE A 273 -12.12 14.51 -5.26
CA PHE A 273 -11.39 15.02 -6.40
C PHE A 273 -12.19 14.92 -7.69
N ASP A 274 -12.89 13.81 -7.92
CA ASP A 274 -13.77 13.68 -9.09
C ASP A 274 -14.84 14.76 -9.16
N PHE A 275 -15.49 15.05 -8.03
CA PHE A 275 -16.49 16.11 -7.96
C PHE A 275 -15.90 17.48 -8.32
N ILE A 276 -14.71 17.79 -7.80
CA ILE A 276 -13.98 19.01 -8.17
C ILE A 276 -13.58 18.98 -9.66
N GLY A 277 -13.26 17.81 -10.17
CA GLY A 277 -12.92 17.56 -11.56
C GLY A 277 -14.01 17.96 -12.55
N MET A 278 -15.27 17.69 -12.18
CA MET A 278 -16.44 18.11 -12.97
C MET A 278 -16.54 19.64 -13.07
N MET A 279 -16.03 20.39 -12.08
CA MET A 279 -16.01 21.85 -12.08
C MET A 279 -14.94 22.43 -13.03
N GLU A 280 -13.81 21.75 -13.22
CA GLU A 280 -12.65 22.27 -13.96
C GLU A 280 -12.82 22.30 -15.49
N LYS A 281 -13.80 21.54 -16.02
CA LYS A 281 -14.12 21.42 -17.45
C LYS A 281 -12.87 21.20 -18.34
N TYR A 282 -11.94 20.36 -17.89
CA TYR A 282 -10.79 19.96 -18.72
C TYR A 282 -11.20 19.02 -19.84
N HIS A 283 -10.41 18.99 -20.92
CA HIS A 283 -10.54 17.94 -21.93
C HIS A 283 -10.32 16.57 -21.26
N PRO A 284 -11.14 15.53 -21.55
CA PRO A 284 -11.12 14.25 -20.81
C PRO A 284 -9.73 13.60 -20.65
N ARG A 285 -8.86 13.73 -21.66
CA ARG A 285 -7.47 13.21 -21.60
C ARG A 285 -6.55 13.98 -20.64
N VAL A 286 -6.73 15.29 -20.54
CA VAL A 286 -5.94 16.15 -19.65
C VAL A 286 -6.49 16.01 -18.23
N TYR A 287 -7.81 15.98 -18.10
CA TYR A 287 -8.52 15.68 -16.87
C TYR A 287 -8.00 14.41 -16.20
N LEU A 288 -8.00 13.28 -16.93
CA LEU A 288 -7.53 11.98 -16.41
C LEU A 288 -6.09 12.05 -15.85
N ARG A 289 -5.18 12.75 -16.53
CA ARG A 289 -3.78 12.87 -16.08
C ARG A 289 -3.65 13.69 -14.80
N TRP A 290 -4.36 14.82 -14.71
CA TRP A 290 -4.38 15.64 -13.51
C TRP A 290 -5.06 14.92 -12.35
N GLN A 291 -6.17 14.22 -12.60
CA GLN A 291 -6.84 13.37 -11.62
C GLN A 291 -5.89 12.33 -11.03
N LEU A 292 -5.14 11.63 -11.90
CA LEU A 292 -4.16 10.64 -11.45
C LEU A 292 -3.01 11.27 -10.67
N ALA A 293 -2.50 12.42 -11.11
CA ALA A 293 -1.43 13.12 -10.43
C ALA A 293 -1.83 13.56 -9.01
N ARG A 294 -3.03 14.13 -8.82
CA ARG A 294 -3.48 14.57 -7.49
C ARG A 294 -3.77 13.40 -6.54
N ILE A 295 -4.35 12.30 -7.02
CA ILE A 295 -4.52 11.09 -6.19
C ILE A 295 -3.14 10.49 -5.84
N PHE A 296 -2.20 10.47 -6.78
CA PHE A 296 -0.84 9.98 -6.53
C PHE A 296 -0.15 10.80 -5.43
N ILE A 297 -0.22 12.14 -5.54
CA ILE A 297 0.35 13.07 -4.56
C ILE A 297 -0.32 12.89 -3.19
N LEU A 298 -1.65 12.71 -3.15
CA LEU A 298 -2.37 12.44 -1.91
C LEU A 298 -1.85 11.17 -1.22
N TYR A 299 -1.74 10.06 -1.95
CA TYR A 299 -1.26 8.79 -1.39
C TYR A 299 0.17 8.92 -0.89
N LEU A 300 1.03 9.57 -1.68
CA LEU A 300 2.40 9.85 -1.27
C LEU A 300 2.44 10.68 0.02
N LEU A 301 1.73 11.80 0.06
CA LEU A 301 1.70 12.72 1.19
C LEU A 301 1.15 12.06 2.46
N ASN A 302 0.07 11.30 2.34
CA ASN A 302 -0.50 10.56 3.46
C ASN A 302 0.50 9.52 4.02
N LEU A 303 1.17 8.78 3.13
CA LEU A 303 2.17 7.78 3.50
C LEU A 303 3.38 8.41 4.22
N TYR A 304 3.93 9.50 3.68
CA TYR A 304 5.06 10.20 4.30
C TYR A 304 4.68 10.84 5.64
N THR A 305 3.49 11.44 5.73
CA THR A 305 3.02 12.05 6.98
C THR A 305 2.87 10.99 8.07
N LEU A 306 2.30 9.82 7.74
CA LEU A 306 2.24 8.69 8.65
C LEU A 306 3.64 8.25 9.11
N LEU A 307 4.61 8.11 8.19
CA LEU A 307 5.98 7.72 8.52
C LEU A 307 6.69 8.74 9.43
N ILE A 308 6.56 10.03 9.15
CA ILE A 308 7.16 11.10 9.97
C ILE A 308 6.52 11.13 11.35
N ALA A 309 5.20 11.03 11.43
CA ALA A 309 4.49 11.04 12.70
C ALA A 309 4.79 9.79 13.54
N LEU A 310 4.95 8.62 12.91
CA LEU A 310 5.45 7.40 13.57
C LEU A 310 6.90 7.54 14.01
N ASN A 311 7.77 8.14 13.19
CA ASN A 311 9.16 8.40 13.58
C ASN A 311 9.24 9.27 14.83
N ASN A 312 8.48 10.36 14.87
CA ASN A 312 8.42 11.26 16.02
C ASN A 312 7.88 10.55 17.28
N LYS A 313 6.92 9.62 17.10
CA LYS A 313 6.39 8.78 18.18
C LYS A 313 7.50 7.91 18.78
N ILE A 314 8.28 7.22 17.94
CA ILE A 314 9.36 6.33 18.37
C ILE A 314 10.47 7.10 19.09
N GLN A 315 10.87 8.26 18.55
CA GLN A 315 11.93 9.07 19.17
C GLN A 315 11.58 9.46 20.59
N HIS A 316 10.33 9.86 20.84
CA HIS A 316 9.86 10.20 22.18
C HIS A 316 9.86 8.99 23.12
N GLU A 317 9.45 7.81 22.63
CA GLU A 317 9.53 6.58 23.43
C GLU A 317 10.96 6.20 23.78
N VAL A 318 11.88 6.26 22.81
CA VAL A 318 13.31 5.94 23.03
C VAL A 318 13.93 6.90 24.04
N LEU A 319 13.67 8.21 23.92
CA LEU A 319 14.15 9.23 24.87
C LEU A 319 13.64 8.97 26.31
N SER A 320 12.38 8.54 26.44
CA SER A 320 11.81 8.22 27.77
C SER A 320 12.48 7.01 28.44
N MET A 321 12.97 6.05 27.64
CA MET A 321 13.70 4.88 28.14
C MET A 321 15.10 5.26 28.62
N GLU A 322 15.81 6.14 27.89
CA GLU A 322 17.14 6.62 28.29
C GLU A 322 17.10 7.35 29.65
N HIS A 323 16.15 8.26 29.84
CA HIS A 323 16.02 9.02 31.10
C HIS A 323 15.65 8.14 32.30
N ASN A 324 14.84 7.09 32.12
CA ASN A 324 14.51 6.15 33.19
C ASN A 324 15.73 5.30 33.61
N SER A 325 16.61 4.99 32.65
CA SER A 325 17.84 4.24 32.91
C SER A 325 18.85 5.08 33.71
N GLU A 326 18.94 6.39 33.48
CA GLU A 326 19.81 7.31 34.23
C GLU A 326 19.29 7.58 35.66
N ASN A 327 17.98 7.67 35.86
CA ASN A 327 17.41 7.83 37.21
C ASN A 327 17.60 6.57 38.07
N THR A 328 17.63 5.39 37.46
CA THR A 328 17.82 4.12 38.17
C THR A 328 19.28 3.93 38.64
N THR A 329 20.26 4.43 37.89
CA THR A 329 21.68 4.39 38.29
C THR A 329 22.02 5.41 39.38
N LEU A 330 21.33 6.54 39.44
CA LEU A 330 21.49 7.55 40.51
C LEU A 330 20.89 7.10 41.86
N SER A 331 19.82 6.31 41.86
CA SER A 331 19.23 5.79 43.10
C SER A 331 19.98 4.60 43.69
N GLY A 332 20.86 3.94 42.93
CA GLY A 332 21.65 2.77 43.36
C GLY A 332 22.89 3.08 44.22
N ASN A 333 23.24 4.37 44.40
CA ASN A 333 24.48 4.78 45.09
C ASN A 333 24.27 5.31 46.53
N SER A 334 23.10 5.13 47.14
CA SER A 334 22.80 5.67 48.49
C SER A 334 22.63 4.63 49.59
N SER A 335 23.26 3.45 49.47
CA SER A 335 23.31 2.47 50.57
C SER A 335 24.63 1.69 50.62
N SER A 336 25.73 2.41 50.81
CA SER A 336 27.04 1.84 51.16
C SER A 336 27.60 2.57 52.37
N GLN A 337 27.13 2.25 53.57
CA GLN A 337 27.87 2.50 54.81
C GLN A 337 27.95 1.20 55.62
N SER A 338 29.15 0.63 55.56
CA SER A 338 29.87 -0.20 56.53
C SER A 338 29.15 -0.62 57.83
N LEU A 339 29.17 -1.92 58.12
CA LEU A 339 29.73 -2.44 59.38
C LEU A 339 30.01 -3.95 59.25
N VAL A 340 31.26 -4.29 59.57
CA VAL A 340 31.80 -5.64 59.75
C VAL A 340 31.46 -6.09 61.16
N ASP A 341 30.88 -7.29 61.37
CA ASP A 341 31.37 -8.23 62.37
C ASP A 341 30.84 -9.67 62.21
N VAL A 342 31.59 -10.60 62.80
CA VAL A 342 31.60 -12.07 62.63
C VAL A 342 30.72 -12.81 63.66
N GLY A 343 30.11 -13.95 63.28
CA GLY A 343 29.91 -15.09 64.21
C GLY A 343 28.51 -15.73 64.40
N GLN A 344 28.37 -16.98 63.94
CA GLN A 344 27.60 -18.14 64.46
C GLN A 344 26.05 -18.19 64.63
N THR A 345 25.51 -19.30 64.09
CA THR A 345 24.41 -20.21 64.54
C THR A 345 22.90 -19.87 64.41
N GLN A 346 22.24 -20.75 63.63
CA GLN A 346 20.89 -21.35 63.76
C GLN A 346 19.59 -20.52 63.78
N SER A 347 18.81 -20.71 62.70
CA SER A 347 17.37 -21.03 62.65
C SER A 347 16.35 -20.13 63.35
N THR A 348 15.74 -19.18 62.62
CA THR A 348 14.30 -18.87 62.73
C THR A 348 13.75 -18.17 61.48
N VAL A 349 12.88 -18.88 60.77
CA VAL A 349 11.60 -18.51 60.12
C VAL A 349 11.32 -17.02 59.82
N SER A 350 10.98 -16.78 58.54
CA SER A 350 10.12 -15.72 57.98
C SER A 350 10.64 -14.28 57.88
N SER A 351 11.05 -13.90 56.66
CA SER A 351 10.46 -12.79 55.87
C SER A 351 11.50 -12.17 54.90
N VAL A 352 11.87 -12.89 53.84
CA VAL A 352 12.55 -12.29 52.68
C VAL A 352 11.80 -12.75 51.44
N SER A 353 10.58 -12.22 51.29
CA SER A 353 9.72 -12.43 50.13
C SER A 353 9.24 -11.09 49.55
N ALA A 354 9.99 -10.02 49.77
CA ALA A 354 9.65 -8.66 49.32
C ALA A 354 10.67 -8.07 48.34
N ALA A 355 11.47 -8.91 47.67
CA ALA A 355 12.43 -8.48 46.64
C ALA A 355 12.21 -9.15 45.27
N THR A 356 11.12 -9.91 45.09
CA THR A 356 10.85 -10.66 43.85
C THR A 356 9.60 -10.18 43.10
N SER A 357 8.89 -9.15 43.58
CA SER A 357 7.64 -8.68 42.96
C SER A 357 7.71 -7.30 42.30
N THR A 358 8.89 -6.66 42.23
CA THR A 358 9.06 -5.35 41.58
C THR A 358 9.98 -5.36 40.37
N ALA A 359 10.75 -6.43 40.12
CA ALA A 359 11.56 -6.57 38.90
C ALA A 359 10.74 -7.02 37.66
N SER A 360 9.49 -7.45 37.83
CA SER A 360 8.64 -7.94 36.73
C SER A 360 7.81 -6.85 36.03
N LYS A 361 7.98 -5.56 36.39
CA LYS A 361 7.06 -4.48 35.97
C LYS A 361 7.62 -3.48 34.94
N GLN A 362 8.77 -3.76 34.33
CA GLN A 362 9.32 -2.91 33.26
C GLN A 362 9.92 -3.74 32.13
N ARG A 363 9.11 -4.58 31.47
CA ARG A 363 9.49 -5.05 30.12
C ARG A 363 9.40 -3.84 29.19
N ASN A 364 10.55 -3.36 28.72
CA ASN A 364 10.61 -2.25 27.78
C ASN A 364 9.90 -2.61 26.46
N ILE A 365 9.20 -1.63 25.90
CA ILE A 365 8.39 -1.77 24.69
C ILE A 365 9.28 -2.06 23.48
N CYS A 366 8.86 -3.02 22.65
CA CYS A 366 9.47 -3.29 21.35
C CYS A 366 8.85 -2.39 20.28
N TRP A 367 9.46 -1.23 20.01
CA TRP A 367 8.90 -0.25 19.09
C TRP A 367 8.83 -0.77 17.64
N GLU A 368 9.74 -1.65 17.22
CA GLU A 368 9.71 -2.24 15.87
C GLU A 368 8.46 -3.12 15.66
N THR A 369 8.06 -3.86 16.70
CA THR A 369 6.86 -4.69 16.68
C THR A 369 5.60 -3.83 16.67
N MET A 370 5.61 -2.74 17.43
CA MET A 370 4.51 -1.78 17.46
C MET A 370 4.25 -1.17 16.07
N ILE A 371 5.29 -0.78 15.34
CA ILE A 371 5.14 -0.32 13.95
C ILE A 371 4.55 -1.42 13.06
N GLY A 372 5.04 -2.66 13.21
CA GLY A 372 4.51 -3.80 12.47
C GLY A 372 3.02 -4.02 12.72
N GLN A 373 2.58 -3.89 13.98
CA GLN A 373 1.17 -3.97 14.37
C GLN A 373 0.35 -2.86 13.72
N GLU A 374 0.82 -1.61 13.74
CA GLU A 374 0.13 -0.48 13.10
C GLU A 374 -0.04 -0.67 11.59
N PHE A 375 1.02 -1.10 10.88
CA PHE A 375 0.90 -1.41 9.44
C PHE A 375 -0.06 -2.56 9.14
N PHE A 376 -0.08 -3.58 9.99
CA PHE A 376 -1.00 -4.71 9.83
C PHE A 376 -2.45 -4.27 10.08
N LYS A 377 -2.71 -3.49 11.15
CA LYS A 377 -4.03 -2.87 11.41
C LYS A 377 -4.47 -2.00 10.24
N LEU A 378 -3.60 -1.11 9.75
CA LEU A 378 -3.87 -0.27 8.58
C LEU A 378 -4.28 -1.09 7.36
N MET A 379 -3.59 -2.20 7.08
CA MET A 379 -3.90 -3.07 5.96
C MET A 379 -5.25 -3.81 6.11
N VAL A 380 -5.61 -4.21 7.33
CA VAL A 380 -6.91 -4.83 7.66
C VAL A 380 -8.04 -3.81 7.51
N PHE A 381 -7.90 -2.63 8.12
CA PHE A 381 -8.89 -1.56 8.01
C PHE A 381 -9.07 -1.08 6.57
N ASP A 382 -7.99 -1.00 5.80
CA ASP A 382 -8.04 -0.62 4.38
C ASP A 382 -8.81 -1.66 3.54
N LEU A 383 -8.66 -2.96 3.84
CA LEU A 383 -9.50 -4.00 3.24
C LEU A 383 -10.97 -3.83 3.62
N LEU A 384 -11.27 -3.63 4.90
CA LEU A 384 -12.65 -3.49 5.39
C LEU A 384 -13.34 -2.26 4.80
N VAL A 385 -12.69 -1.10 4.87
CA VAL A 385 -13.21 0.16 4.30
C VAL A 385 -13.35 0.06 2.80
N THR A 386 -12.45 -0.61 2.09
CA THR A 386 -12.57 -0.77 0.64
C THR A 386 -13.73 -1.68 0.27
N VAL A 387 -13.91 -2.82 0.95
CA VAL A 387 -15.07 -3.69 0.73
C VAL A 387 -16.36 -2.94 1.07
N ALA A 388 -16.41 -2.22 2.18
CA ALA A 388 -17.56 -1.41 2.58
C ALA A 388 -17.87 -0.32 1.54
N THR A 389 -16.86 0.41 1.07
CA THR A 389 -17.02 1.46 0.05
C THR A 389 -17.53 0.86 -1.27
N ILE A 390 -17.05 -0.31 -1.71
CA ILE A 390 -17.58 -0.98 -2.91
C ILE A 390 -19.07 -1.31 -2.73
N LEU A 391 -19.44 -1.87 -1.58
CA LEU A 391 -20.84 -2.21 -1.30
C LEU A 391 -21.72 -0.95 -1.23
N VAL A 392 -21.28 0.09 -0.54
CA VAL A 392 -22.04 1.34 -0.36
C VAL A 392 -22.12 2.16 -1.65
N VAL A 393 -20.99 2.39 -2.32
CA VAL A 393 -20.92 3.31 -3.46
C VAL A 393 -21.30 2.65 -4.77
N ASP A 394 -20.94 1.39 -4.99
CA ASP A 394 -21.24 0.71 -6.26
C ASP A 394 -22.59 -0.03 -6.16
N PHE A 395 -22.79 -0.85 -5.12
CA PHE A 395 -24.00 -1.69 -5.02
C PHE A 395 -25.24 -0.90 -4.59
N PHE A 396 -25.19 -0.09 -3.52
CA PHE A 396 -26.39 0.68 -3.13
C PHE A 396 -26.75 1.78 -4.13
N ARG A 397 -25.77 2.43 -4.77
CA ARG A 397 -26.04 3.38 -5.87
C ARG A 397 -26.73 2.70 -7.05
N GLY A 398 -26.21 1.54 -7.49
CA GLY A 398 -26.83 0.77 -8.57
C GLY A 398 -28.24 0.29 -8.23
N LEU A 399 -28.46 -0.14 -6.98
CA LEU A 399 -29.79 -0.54 -6.49
C LEU A 399 -30.76 0.64 -6.44
N PHE A 400 -30.30 1.81 -5.97
CA PHE A 400 -31.08 3.03 -5.90
C PHE A 400 -31.57 3.46 -7.28
N VAL A 401 -30.66 3.56 -8.26
CA VAL A 401 -31.02 3.91 -9.65
C VAL A 401 -32.04 2.92 -10.21
N ARG A 402 -31.82 1.61 -10.04
CA ARG A 402 -32.74 0.58 -10.55
C ARG A 402 -34.11 0.57 -9.87
N ARG A 403 -34.17 0.89 -8.57
CA ARG A 403 -35.42 0.88 -7.79
C ARG A 403 -36.25 2.14 -8.02
N PHE A 404 -35.62 3.30 -8.11
CA PHE A 404 -36.31 4.59 -8.17
C PHE A 404 -36.57 5.08 -9.59
N TYR A 405 -35.92 4.51 -10.61
CA TYR A 405 -36.19 4.79 -12.03
C TYR A 405 -37.69 4.86 -12.40
N PRO A 406 -38.55 3.87 -12.04
CA PRO A 406 -39.97 3.91 -12.42
C PRO A 406 -40.82 4.91 -11.61
N CYS A 407 -40.32 5.49 -10.52
CA CYS A 407 -41.08 6.37 -9.61
C CYS A 407 -40.57 7.81 -9.56
N TRP A 408 -39.47 8.13 -10.25
CA TRP A 408 -38.81 9.42 -10.12
C TRP A 408 -39.01 10.29 -11.37
N PHE A 409 -39.30 11.58 -11.17
CA PHE A 409 -39.61 12.54 -12.24
C PHE A 409 -38.37 13.01 -13.04
N TRP A 410 -37.19 12.47 -12.77
CA TRP A 410 -35.92 12.84 -13.40
C TRP A 410 -35.35 11.59 -14.08
N ASP A 411 -34.78 11.75 -15.27
CA ASP A 411 -33.98 10.71 -15.91
C ASP A 411 -32.71 10.47 -15.09
N LEU A 412 -32.80 9.61 -14.07
CA LEU A 412 -31.69 9.16 -13.22
C LEU A 412 -30.60 8.40 -14.01
N GLU A 413 -30.92 7.97 -15.24
CA GLU A 413 -29.99 7.34 -16.16
C GLU A 413 -29.02 8.34 -16.81
N ARG A 414 -29.40 9.63 -16.91
CA ARG A 414 -28.55 10.71 -17.48
C ARG A 414 -28.21 11.83 -16.50
N THR A 415 -28.90 11.92 -15.38
CA THR A 415 -28.72 12.97 -14.37
C THR A 415 -28.35 12.33 -13.04
N PHE A 416 -27.39 12.93 -12.32
CA PHE A 416 -26.83 12.41 -11.05
C PHE A 416 -27.92 11.80 -10.17
N PRO A 417 -27.86 10.48 -9.85
CA PRO A 417 -26.64 9.72 -9.51
C PRO A 417 -25.90 8.98 -10.64
N GLU A 418 -26.52 8.76 -11.80
CA GLU A 418 -26.02 7.94 -12.94
C GLU A 418 -25.50 6.53 -12.55
N TYR A 419 -25.46 5.59 -13.50
CA TYR A 419 -24.73 4.34 -13.28
C TYR A 419 -23.23 4.61 -13.13
N GLY A 420 -22.56 3.83 -12.29
CA GLY A 420 -21.13 3.95 -12.09
C GLY A 420 -20.32 3.54 -13.30
N GLU A 421 -19.42 4.39 -13.76
CA GLU A 421 -18.34 3.96 -14.65
C GLU A 421 -17.19 3.33 -13.85
N PHE A 422 -16.62 2.23 -14.35
CA PHE A 422 -15.46 1.62 -13.72
C PHE A 422 -14.19 2.43 -13.99
N LYS A 423 -13.76 3.22 -13.00
CA LYS A 423 -12.54 4.04 -13.08
C LYS A 423 -11.29 3.19 -12.90
N VAL A 424 -10.79 2.66 -14.02
CA VAL A 424 -9.60 1.78 -14.07
C VAL A 424 -8.39 2.43 -13.41
N ALA A 425 -8.09 3.68 -13.73
CA ALA A 425 -6.85 4.32 -13.34
C ALA A 425 -6.77 4.63 -11.83
N GLU A 426 -7.90 4.98 -11.20
CA GLU A 426 -7.97 5.23 -9.75
C GLU A 426 -7.83 3.93 -8.95
N ASN A 427 -8.54 2.88 -9.40
CA ASN A 427 -8.43 1.55 -8.79
C ASN A 427 -7.02 0.97 -8.94
N LEU A 428 -6.34 1.21 -10.06
CA LEU A 428 -4.93 0.85 -10.23
C LEU A 428 -4.02 1.60 -9.25
N LEU A 429 -4.23 2.91 -9.08
CA LEU A 429 -3.43 3.71 -8.16
C LEU A 429 -3.63 3.28 -6.70
N TYR A 430 -4.84 2.89 -6.33
CA TYR A 430 -5.13 2.26 -5.05
C TYR A 430 -4.33 0.95 -4.86
N LEU A 431 -4.22 0.10 -5.89
CA LEU A 431 -3.36 -1.10 -5.84
C LEU A 431 -1.88 -0.75 -5.67
N VAL A 432 -1.41 0.33 -6.31
CA VAL A 432 -0.03 0.81 -6.14
C VAL A 432 0.19 1.29 -4.70
N ASN A 433 -0.74 2.05 -4.12
CA ASN A 433 -0.65 2.50 -2.73
C ASN A 433 -0.64 1.32 -1.75
N ASN A 434 -1.49 0.32 -1.99
CA ASN A 434 -1.50 -0.92 -1.21
C ASN A 434 -0.14 -1.63 -1.26
N GLN A 435 0.52 -1.66 -2.42
CA GLN A 435 1.86 -2.23 -2.54
C GLN A 435 2.93 -1.42 -1.80
N ALA A 436 2.83 -0.09 -1.82
CA ALA A 436 3.71 0.79 -1.06
C ALA A 436 3.66 0.49 0.45
N MET A 437 2.46 0.27 1.01
CA MET A 437 2.29 -0.13 2.41
C MET A 437 2.95 -1.47 2.72
N VAL A 438 2.82 -2.46 1.83
CA VAL A 438 3.49 -3.76 1.99
C VAL A 438 5.00 -3.60 2.01
N TRP A 439 5.58 -2.85 1.08
CA TRP A 439 7.04 -2.65 1.05
C TRP A 439 7.56 -1.95 2.31
N LEU A 440 6.85 -0.96 2.83
CA LEU A 440 7.22 -0.30 4.09
C LEU A 440 7.11 -1.23 5.29
N GLY A 441 6.00 -1.97 5.39
CA GLY A 441 5.72 -2.78 6.57
C GLY A 441 6.44 -4.13 6.60
N THR A 442 6.85 -4.69 5.45
CA THR A 442 7.42 -6.06 5.38
C THR A 442 8.69 -6.22 6.23
N PHE A 443 9.47 -5.15 6.42
CA PHE A 443 10.63 -5.19 7.32
C PHE A 443 10.24 -5.28 8.80
N PHE A 444 9.09 -4.76 9.22
CA PHE A 444 8.63 -4.80 10.61
C PHE A 444 7.74 -6.03 10.89
N SER A 445 7.02 -6.50 9.86
CA SER A 445 6.16 -7.68 9.92
C SER A 445 6.37 -8.51 8.64
N PRO A 446 7.23 -9.55 8.67
CA PRO A 446 7.54 -10.40 7.51
C PRO A 446 6.33 -11.10 6.88
N ALA A 447 5.24 -11.27 7.64
CA ALA A 447 4.02 -11.92 7.16
C ALA A 447 3.08 -10.99 6.36
N LEU A 448 3.37 -9.69 6.26
CA LEU A 448 2.55 -8.71 5.53
C LEU A 448 2.32 -9.06 4.06
N PRO A 449 3.34 -9.51 3.28
CA PRO A 449 3.12 -9.96 1.91
C PRO A 449 2.11 -11.11 1.83
N ALA A 450 2.14 -12.06 2.77
CA ALA A 450 1.19 -13.18 2.80
C ALA A 450 -0.24 -12.71 3.09
N PHE A 451 -0.41 -11.78 4.05
CA PHE A 451 -1.71 -11.13 4.28
C PHE A 451 -2.18 -10.35 3.04
N ASN A 452 -1.27 -9.68 2.34
CA ASN A 452 -1.61 -8.96 1.11
C ASN A 452 -2.03 -9.91 -0.02
N VAL A 453 -1.46 -11.11 -0.13
CA VAL A 453 -1.96 -12.16 -1.06
C VAL A 453 -3.43 -12.44 -0.78
N PHE A 454 -3.79 -12.69 0.49
CA PHE A 454 -5.19 -12.89 0.89
C PHE A 454 -6.06 -11.68 0.51
N LYS A 455 -5.63 -10.45 0.83
CA LYS A 455 -6.31 -9.21 0.49
C LYS A 455 -6.55 -9.06 -1.03
N LEU A 456 -5.54 -9.34 -1.85
CA LEU A 456 -5.65 -9.25 -3.32
C LEU A 456 -6.59 -10.31 -3.90
N VAL A 457 -6.66 -11.51 -3.31
CA VAL A 457 -7.66 -12.52 -3.68
C VAL A 457 -9.07 -12.03 -3.38
N VAL A 458 -9.32 -11.50 -2.17
CA VAL A 458 -10.62 -10.93 -1.80
C VAL A 458 -10.99 -9.79 -2.77
N LEU A 459 -10.06 -8.87 -3.06
CA LEU A 459 -10.28 -7.79 -4.01
C LEU A 459 -10.60 -8.30 -5.42
N MET A 460 -9.93 -9.36 -5.90
CA MET A 460 -10.22 -9.96 -7.20
C MET A 460 -11.69 -10.40 -7.30
N TYR A 461 -12.21 -11.08 -6.28
CA TYR A 461 -13.61 -11.52 -6.29
C TYR A 461 -14.60 -10.37 -6.10
N VAL A 462 -14.38 -9.52 -5.10
CA VAL A 462 -15.31 -8.42 -4.78
C VAL A 462 -15.38 -7.40 -5.91
N ARG A 463 -14.24 -6.96 -6.44
CA ARG A 463 -14.22 -5.98 -7.55
C ARG A 463 -14.75 -6.57 -8.85
N SER A 464 -14.43 -7.83 -9.18
CA SER A 464 -14.97 -8.44 -10.40
C SER A 464 -16.47 -8.65 -10.34
N TRP A 465 -17.02 -8.97 -9.16
CA TRP A 465 -18.46 -9.00 -8.93
C TRP A 465 -19.08 -7.61 -9.07
N ALA A 466 -18.53 -6.59 -8.40
CA ALA A 466 -19.05 -5.24 -8.44
C ALA A 466 -19.09 -4.66 -9.87
N VAL A 467 -18.04 -4.88 -10.67
CA VAL A 467 -17.98 -4.43 -12.07
C VAL A 467 -19.08 -5.05 -12.93
N VAL A 468 -19.31 -6.36 -12.81
CA VAL A 468 -20.30 -7.05 -13.64
C VAL A 468 -21.74 -6.71 -13.24
N VAL A 469 -21.99 -6.41 -11.96
CA VAL A 469 -23.34 -6.18 -11.44
C VAL A 469 -23.75 -4.71 -11.46
N CYS A 470 -22.83 -3.79 -11.15
CA CYS A 470 -23.18 -2.40 -10.81
C CYS A 470 -22.72 -1.37 -11.85
N ASN A 471 -21.72 -1.69 -12.68
CA ASN A 471 -21.10 -0.71 -13.57
C ASN A 471 -21.55 -0.88 -15.03
N LEU A 472 -21.65 0.23 -15.74
CA LEU A 472 -21.86 0.24 -17.19
C LEU A 472 -20.52 0.16 -17.95
N PRO A 473 -20.51 -0.35 -19.20
CA PRO A 473 -19.32 -0.29 -20.04
C PRO A 473 -18.99 1.17 -20.36
N PRO A 474 -17.71 1.57 -20.29
CA PRO A 474 -17.32 2.96 -20.51
C PRO A 474 -17.62 3.40 -21.95
N GLU A 475 -18.26 4.55 -22.12
CA GLU A 475 -18.60 5.10 -23.46
C GLU A 475 -17.35 5.55 -24.25
N GLY A 476 -16.26 5.85 -23.53
CA GLY A 476 -15.00 6.32 -24.10
C GLY A 476 -14.07 5.20 -24.54
N VAL A 477 -13.76 5.13 -25.84
CA VAL A 477 -12.77 4.20 -26.42
C VAL A 477 -11.34 4.64 -26.06
N PHE A 478 -10.91 4.42 -24.81
CA PHE A 478 -9.50 4.51 -24.45
C PHE A 478 -8.78 3.25 -24.92
N ARG A 479 -7.66 3.40 -25.65
CA ARG A 479 -6.90 2.24 -26.17
C ARG A 479 -5.95 1.72 -25.08
N ALA A 480 -6.14 0.47 -24.64
CA ALA A 480 -5.43 -0.15 -23.51
C ALA A 480 -3.90 -0.30 -23.66
N SER A 481 -3.37 -0.32 -24.88
CA SER A 481 -1.95 -0.66 -25.12
C SER A 481 -0.96 0.39 -24.54
N ARG A 482 -1.27 1.69 -24.60
CA ARG A 482 -0.36 2.73 -24.09
C ARG A 482 -0.46 2.95 -22.58
N SER A 483 -1.60 2.60 -21.95
CA SER A 483 -1.83 2.84 -20.52
C SER A 483 -1.13 1.80 -19.63
N ASN A 484 -0.94 0.56 -20.09
CA ASN A 484 -0.32 -0.48 -19.27
C ASN A 484 1.10 -0.11 -18.79
N ASN A 485 1.96 0.44 -19.65
CA ASN A 485 3.32 0.85 -19.26
C ASN A 485 3.34 2.02 -18.27
N PHE A 486 2.39 2.94 -18.40
CA PHE A 486 2.28 4.09 -17.50
C PHE A 486 2.07 3.63 -16.04
N PHE A 487 1.26 2.60 -15.82
CA PHE A 487 1.03 2.06 -14.46
C PHE A 487 2.25 1.35 -13.87
N TYR A 488 3.01 0.59 -14.68
CA TYR A 488 4.28 0.02 -14.22
C TYR A 488 5.31 1.10 -13.90
N ALA A 489 5.36 2.19 -14.68
CA ALA A 489 6.24 3.32 -14.38
C ALA A 489 5.89 4.01 -13.05
N ILE A 490 4.59 4.20 -12.78
CA ILE A 490 4.10 4.70 -11.48
C ILE A 490 4.51 3.75 -10.34
N LEU A 491 4.41 2.43 -10.55
CA LEU A 491 4.79 1.44 -9.54
C LEU A 491 6.28 1.48 -9.22
N VAL A 492 7.16 1.64 -10.23
CA VAL A 492 8.61 1.84 -10.03
C VAL A 492 8.88 3.14 -9.28
N LEU A 493 8.20 4.23 -9.65
CA LEU A 493 8.33 5.52 -8.99
C LEU A 493 7.94 5.42 -7.51
N MET A 494 6.82 4.75 -7.20
CA MET A 494 6.39 4.54 -5.81
C MET A 494 7.37 3.67 -5.03
N LEU A 495 7.90 2.60 -5.64
CA LEU A 495 8.94 1.78 -5.03
C LEU A 495 10.17 2.63 -4.68
N PHE A 496 10.62 3.48 -5.59
CA PHE A 496 11.75 4.39 -5.36
C PHE A 496 11.47 5.42 -4.25
N LEU A 497 10.27 6.01 -4.23
CA LEU A 497 9.93 6.99 -3.20
C LEU A 497 9.80 6.34 -1.81
N VAL A 498 9.31 5.10 -1.73
CA VAL A 498 9.17 4.35 -0.47
C VAL A 498 10.50 3.87 0.11
N THR A 499 11.50 3.57 -0.72
CA THR A 499 12.81 3.09 -0.22
C THR A 499 13.57 4.18 0.53
N VAL A 500 13.42 5.45 0.15
CA VAL A 500 14.11 6.60 0.77
C VAL A 500 13.80 6.75 2.27
N PRO A 501 12.54 6.92 2.70
CA PRO A 501 12.21 7.07 4.12
C PRO A 501 12.48 5.78 4.90
N MET A 502 12.34 4.61 4.27
CA MET A 502 12.65 3.35 4.94
C MET A 502 14.15 3.21 5.23
N LEU A 503 15.00 3.52 4.25
CA LEU A 503 16.45 3.55 4.45
C LEU A 503 16.84 4.56 5.53
N TYR A 504 16.19 5.73 5.55
CA TYR A 504 16.37 6.74 6.59
C TYR A 504 16.01 6.21 8.00
N LEU A 505 14.84 5.58 8.17
CA LEU A 505 14.41 4.98 9.44
C LEU A 505 15.40 3.94 9.94
N LEU A 506 15.86 3.04 9.06
CA LEU A 506 16.81 1.99 9.41
C LEU A 506 18.18 2.51 9.85
N LEU A 507 18.61 3.63 9.27
CA LEU A 507 19.92 4.24 9.52
C LEU A 507 19.94 5.09 10.78
N GLN A 508 18.84 5.79 11.09
CA GLN A 508 18.80 6.75 12.18
C GLN A 508 18.34 6.14 13.51
N LEU A 509 17.42 5.17 13.48
CA LEU A 509 16.89 4.57 14.70
C LEU A 509 17.80 3.45 15.24
N PRO A 510 18.23 3.53 16.52
CA PRO A 510 18.89 2.42 17.16
C PRO A 510 17.87 1.27 17.36
N PRO A 511 18.22 0.02 17.03
CA PRO A 511 17.32 -1.10 17.31
C PRO A 511 17.18 -1.30 18.83
N SER A 512 16.03 -1.82 19.24
CA SER A 512 15.69 -2.10 20.64
C SER A 512 16.73 -2.98 21.35
N THR A 513 16.87 -2.82 22.67
CA THR A 513 17.80 -3.59 23.51
C THR A 513 17.23 -4.93 23.97
N ASP A 514 15.90 -5.05 24.04
CA ASP A 514 15.24 -6.19 24.67
C ASP A 514 14.51 -7.13 23.71
N CYS A 515 14.31 -6.72 22.44
CA CYS A 515 13.57 -7.50 21.44
C CYS A 515 14.26 -7.51 20.07
N GLY A 516 13.92 -8.53 19.28
CA GLY A 516 14.33 -8.63 17.89
C GLY A 516 15.71 -9.22 17.64
N PRO A 517 16.06 -9.45 16.36
CA PRO A 517 17.24 -10.19 15.97
C PRO A 517 18.55 -9.44 16.21
N PHE A 518 18.53 -8.11 16.39
CA PHE A 518 19.73 -7.31 16.69
C PHE A 518 20.03 -7.13 18.18
N ARG A 519 19.33 -7.83 19.07
CA ARG A 519 19.45 -7.67 20.52
C ARG A 519 20.88 -7.91 21.06
N SER A 520 21.61 -8.90 20.54
CA SER A 520 22.96 -9.28 21.01
C SER A 520 24.12 -8.38 20.52
N VAL A 521 23.88 -7.44 19.60
CA VAL A 521 24.94 -6.59 19.02
C VAL A 521 25.15 -5.32 19.86
N THR A 522 26.34 -5.07 20.41
CA THR A 522 26.63 -3.88 21.25
C THR A 522 26.37 -2.53 20.55
N SER A 523 25.89 -1.52 21.29
CA SER A 523 25.40 -0.21 20.79
C SER A 523 26.39 0.57 19.91
N THR A 524 27.70 0.47 20.19
CA THR A 524 28.78 1.15 19.46
C THR A 524 29.11 0.48 18.11
N ALA A 525 29.02 -0.86 18.06
CA ALA A 525 29.08 -1.63 16.81
C ALA A 525 27.78 -1.45 16.01
N ARG A 526 26.63 -1.23 16.66
CA ARG A 526 25.28 -1.11 16.07
C ARG A 526 25.13 0.07 15.10
N ARG A 527 25.71 1.25 15.41
CA ARG A 527 25.72 2.44 14.53
C ARG A 527 26.79 2.37 13.43
N SER A 528 27.97 1.84 13.77
CA SER A 528 29.12 1.78 12.85
C SER A 528 29.03 0.63 11.84
N LEU A 529 28.48 -0.53 12.23
CA LEU A 529 28.25 -1.68 11.37
C LEU A 529 27.14 -1.38 10.37
N LYS A 530 25.98 -0.81 10.77
CA LYS A 530 24.93 -0.37 9.83
C LYS A 530 25.45 0.66 8.83
N ARG A 531 26.18 1.70 9.27
CA ARG A 531 26.79 2.69 8.35
C ARG A 531 27.84 2.08 7.44
N ARG A 532 28.74 1.23 7.93
CA ARG A 532 29.80 0.61 7.11
C ARG A 532 29.26 -0.45 6.16
N PHE A 533 28.30 -1.29 6.57
CA PHE A 533 27.66 -2.27 5.69
C PHE A 533 26.80 -1.59 4.61
N LEU A 534 26.05 -0.54 4.96
CA LEU A 534 25.23 0.19 3.99
C LEU A 534 26.09 1.04 3.06
N LEU A 535 27.08 1.80 3.55
CA LEU A 535 27.94 2.62 2.67
C LEU A 535 28.82 1.75 1.77
N SER A 536 29.37 0.64 2.27
CA SER A 536 30.20 -0.26 1.45
C SER A 536 29.35 -1.01 0.42
N ASN A 537 28.22 -1.62 0.81
CA ASN A 537 27.40 -2.38 -0.15
C ASN A 537 26.54 -1.49 -1.06
N ILE A 538 26.04 -0.33 -0.61
CA ILE A 538 25.35 0.62 -1.50
C ILE A 538 26.33 1.24 -2.49
N TYR A 539 27.57 1.54 -2.10
CA TYR A 539 28.59 1.99 -3.05
C TYR A 539 28.90 0.92 -4.10
N TYR A 540 29.17 -0.32 -3.70
CA TYR A 540 29.37 -1.43 -4.64
C TYR A 540 28.13 -1.71 -5.49
N PHE A 541 26.93 -1.58 -4.93
CA PHE A 541 25.68 -1.81 -5.64
C PHE A 541 25.35 -0.68 -6.62
N ILE A 542 25.55 0.60 -6.28
CA ILE A 542 25.38 1.73 -7.19
C ILE A 542 26.42 1.65 -8.31
N VAL A 543 27.68 1.33 -7.98
CA VAL A 543 28.72 1.12 -8.99
C VAL A 543 28.35 -0.05 -9.93
N SER A 544 27.83 -1.16 -9.41
CA SER A 544 27.38 -2.31 -10.21
C SER A 544 26.04 -2.11 -10.94
N LEU A 545 25.29 -1.04 -10.65
CA LEU A 545 24.06 -0.67 -11.38
C LEU A 545 24.33 0.37 -12.47
N VAL A 546 25.45 1.08 -12.38
CA VAL A 546 25.92 2.12 -13.31
C VAL A 546 26.97 1.58 -14.30
N THR A 547 27.66 0.48 -13.95
CA THR A 547 28.44 -0.37 -14.88
C THR A 547 27.59 -1.50 -15.40
#